data_AF-A0A1Y3TDY0-F1
#
_entry.id   AF-A0A1Y3TDY0-F1
#
_cell.length_a   1.000
_cell.length_b   1.000
_cell.length_c   1.000
_cell.angle_alpha   90.00
_cell.angle_beta   90.00
_cell.angle_gamma   90.00
#
_symmetry.space_group_name_H-M   'P 1'
#
loop_
_entity.id
_entity.type
_entity.pdbx_description
1 polymer ?
#
loop_
_entity_poly.entity_id
_entity_poly.type
_entity_poly.pdbx_seq_one_letter_code
_entity_poly.pdbx_strand_id
1 'polypeptide(L)'
;MQSGRYMSGHTAMSCVKKEMHRQFGDEILLEEEKYAWEHHGWFLLKFRYIPKPYMIQFEGEFNCFNVRITKDDDAYIALKKLTDYSNDLIEKDICDSIEKLKKVLKTEIAFYRSINGKLYQEINGEYKRIRR
;
A
#
# COMPACT_ATOMS: atom_id res chain seq x y z
N MET A 1 10.49 -6.71 -25.21
CA MET A 1 10.09 -6.10 -23.93
C MET A 1 10.61 -4.67 -23.92
N GLN A 2 9.75 -3.66 -23.99
CA GLN A 2 10.19 -2.28 -23.76
C GLN A 2 10.50 -2.14 -22.27
N SER A 3 11.77 -1.94 -21.91
CA SER A 3 12.14 -1.58 -20.54
C SER A 3 11.58 -0.18 -20.28
N GLY A 4 10.46 -0.09 -19.56
CA GLY A 4 10.08 1.16 -18.94
C GLY A 4 11.22 1.58 -18.03
N ARG A 5 11.78 2.77 -18.23
CA ARG A 5 12.86 3.27 -17.37
C ARG A 5 12.30 3.45 -15.96
N TYR A 6 12.85 2.73 -14.99
CA TYR A 6 12.48 2.89 -13.58
C TYR A 6 12.60 4.36 -13.16
N MET A 7 11.63 4.81 -12.36
CA MET A 7 11.61 6.16 -11.81
C MET A 7 12.63 6.25 -10.67
N SER A 8 13.24 7.42 -10.48
CA SER A 8 13.94 7.69 -9.23
C SER A 8 12.95 7.77 -8.07
N GLY A 9 13.42 7.52 -6.84
CA GLY A 9 12.60 7.58 -5.62
C GLY A 9 11.78 8.86 -5.51
N HIS A 10 12.41 10.02 -5.72
CA HIS A 10 11.73 11.33 -5.68
C HIS A 10 10.58 11.43 -6.71
N THR A 11 10.82 10.98 -7.95
CA THR A 11 9.83 11.05 -9.03
C THR A 11 8.69 10.06 -8.76
N ALA A 12 9.01 8.85 -8.27
CA ALA A 12 8.02 7.84 -7.90
C ALA A 12 7.15 8.32 -6.72
N MET A 13 7.75 8.88 -5.68
CA MET A 13 7.02 9.45 -4.53
C MET A 13 6.06 10.55 -4.98
N SER A 14 6.51 11.45 -5.87
CA SER A 14 5.67 12.51 -6.44
C SER A 14 4.52 11.95 -7.28
N CYS A 15 4.78 10.89 -8.07
CA CYS A 15 3.77 10.18 -8.84
C CYS A 15 2.70 9.56 -7.93
N VAL A 16 3.10 8.86 -6.86
CA VAL A 16 2.18 8.28 -5.88
C VAL A 16 1.29 9.37 -5.26
N LYS A 17 1.86 10.48 -4.78
CA LYS A 17 1.06 11.59 -4.20
C LYS A 17 0.06 12.16 -5.19
N LYS A 18 0.50 12.45 -6.42
CA LYS A 18 -0.36 12.98 -7.48
C LYS A 18 -1.52 12.03 -7.79
N GLU A 19 -1.24 10.74 -7.94
CA GLU A 19 -2.27 9.75 -8.29
C GLU A 19 -3.21 9.42 -7.14
N MET A 20 -2.69 9.33 -5.92
CA MET A 20 -3.52 9.20 -4.72
C MET A 20 -4.52 10.36 -4.64
N HIS A 21 -4.07 11.62 -4.80
CA HIS A 21 -4.99 12.76 -4.82
C HIS A 21 -5.94 12.75 -6.03
N ARG A 22 -5.46 12.42 -7.24
CA ARG A 22 -6.30 12.38 -8.45
C ARG A 22 -7.43 11.36 -8.32
N GLN A 23 -7.13 10.18 -7.78
CA GLN A 23 -8.10 9.08 -7.72
C GLN A 23 -8.97 9.12 -6.48
N PHE A 24 -8.44 9.49 -5.31
CA PHE A 24 -9.20 9.48 -4.06
C PHE A 24 -9.80 10.83 -3.69
N GLY A 25 -9.23 11.95 -4.13
CA GLY A 25 -9.67 13.29 -3.73
C GLY A 25 -9.71 13.44 -2.21
N ASP A 26 -10.87 13.81 -1.69
CA ASP A 26 -11.11 14.04 -0.26
C ASP A 26 -11.28 12.75 0.57
N GLU A 27 -11.29 11.57 -0.06
CA GLU A 27 -11.36 10.28 0.64
C GLU A 27 -10.04 9.90 1.35
N ILE A 28 -8.98 10.68 1.18
CA ILE A 28 -7.67 10.42 1.79
C ILE A 28 -7.09 11.67 2.46
N LEU A 29 -6.23 11.44 3.45
CA LEU A 29 -5.38 12.46 4.06
C LEU A 29 -3.94 11.92 4.16
N LEU A 30 -2.96 12.68 3.65
CA LEU A 30 -1.55 12.35 3.85
C LEU A 30 -1.15 12.66 5.30
N GLU A 31 -0.68 11.63 6.02
CA GLU A 31 -0.35 11.70 7.45
C GLU A 31 1.16 11.65 7.69
N GLU A 32 1.89 10.93 6.85
CA GLU A 32 3.33 10.74 7.01
C GLU A 32 4.02 10.74 5.65
N GLU A 33 5.10 11.50 5.55
CA GLU A 33 6.03 11.52 4.42
C GLU A 33 7.45 11.38 4.96
N LYS A 34 8.15 10.33 4.55
CA LYS A 34 9.55 10.07 4.86
C LYS A 34 10.29 9.65 3.61
N TYR A 35 11.56 10.00 3.54
CA TYR A 35 12.43 9.62 2.43
C TYR A 35 13.88 9.55 2.88
N ALA A 36 14.66 8.80 2.12
CA ALA A 36 16.10 8.64 2.32
C ALA A 36 16.72 8.28 0.96
N TRP A 37 17.03 9.30 0.15
CA TRP A 37 17.36 9.14 -1.27
C TRP A 37 18.66 8.37 -1.50
N GLU A 38 19.61 8.56 -0.59
CA GLU A 38 20.89 7.86 -0.50
C GLU A 38 20.71 6.35 -0.22
N HIS A 39 19.58 5.96 0.38
CA HIS A 39 19.22 4.57 0.63
C HIS A 39 18.39 4.04 -0.54
N HIS A 40 19.02 3.89 -1.71
CA HIS A 40 18.40 3.34 -2.92
C HIS A 40 17.11 4.06 -3.36
N GLY A 41 17.02 5.37 -3.13
CA GLY A 41 15.81 6.14 -3.45
C GLY A 41 14.61 5.79 -2.57
N TRP A 42 14.83 5.29 -1.35
CA TRP A 42 13.76 4.88 -0.46
C TRP A 42 12.80 6.03 -0.12
N PHE A 43 11.50 5.71 -0.08
CA PHE A 43 10.47 6.59 0.45
C PHE A 43 9.32 5.82 1.09
N LEU A 44 8.62 6.51 1.98
CA LEU A 44 7.42 6.04 2.67
C LEU A 44 6.38 7.14 2.70
N LEU A 45 5.17 6.82 2.26
CA LEU A 45 3.99 7.65 2.38
C LEU A 45 2.91 6.89 3.13
N LYS A 46 2.29 7.53 4.14
CA LYS A 46 1.09 6.99 4.79
C LYS A 46 -0.09 7.92 4.59
N PHE A 47 -1.18 7.33 4.10
CA PHE A 47 -2.44 8.02 3.88
C PHE A 47 -3.52 7.41 4.77
N ARG A 48 -4.20 8.23 5.57
CA ARG A 48 -5.44 7.83 6.21
C ARG A 48 -6.54 7.77 5.15
N TYR A 49 -7.22 6.63 5.06
CA TYR A 49 -8.45 6.52 4.29
C TYR A 49 -9.60 7.02 5.17
N ILE A 50 -10.37 7.99 4.70
CA ILE A 50 -11.42 8.64 5.51
C ILE A 50 -12.66 7.74 5.69
N PRO A 51 -13.15 7.02 4.66
CA PRO A 51 -14.39 6.23 4.77
C PRO A 51 -14.32 5.01 5.72
N LYS A 52 -13.13 4.46 5.98
CA LYS A 52 -12.91 3.32 6.89
C LYS A 52 -11.63 3.58 7.69
N PRO A 53 -11.50 3.10 8.95
CA PRO A 53 -10.35 3.36 9.81
C PRO A 53 -9.10 2.57 9.36
N TYR A 54 -8.63 2.88 8.15
CA TYR A 54 -7.52 2.24 7.48
C TYR A 54 -6.41 3.26 7.22
N MET A 55 -5.18 2.82 7.44
CA MET A 55 -3.97 3.51 7.02
C MET A 55 -3.34 2.77 5.84
N ILE A 56 -3.18 3.47 4.74
CA ILE A 56 -2.55 2.98 3.51
C ILE A 56 -1.10 3.42 3.52
N GLN A 57 -0.19 2.46 3.51
CA GLN A 57 1.24 2.68 3.41
C GLN A 57 1.73 2.34 1.99
N PHE A 58 2.32 3.32 1.32
CA PHE A 58 3.13 3.13 0.11
C PHE A 58 4.60 3.24 0.48
N GLU A 59 5.37 2.20 0.18
CA GLU A 59 6.81 2.15 0.42
C GLU A 59 7.50 1.79 -0.89
N GLY A 60 8.40 2.65 -1.35
CA GLY A 60 9.21 2.41 -2.55
C GLY A 60 10.68 2.32 -2.18
N GLU A 61 11.39 1.38 -2.80
CA GLU A 61 12.84 1.23 -2.68
C GLU A 61 13.40 0.62 -3.96
N PHE A 62 14.55 1.13 -4.41
CA PHE A 62 15.23 0.67 -5.61
C PHE A 62 14.30 0.74 -6.84
N ASN A 63 13.92 -0.41 -7.40
CA ASN A 63 13.12 -0.51 -8.61
C ASN A 63 11.71 -1.04 -8.34
N CYS A 64 11.28 -1.15 -7.08
CA CYS A 64 9.97 -1.69 -6.74
C CYS A 64 9.29 -0.94 -5.60
N PHE A 65 8.00 -1.22 -5.41
CA PHE A 65 7.22 -0.69 -4.30
C PHE A 65 6.36 -1.76 -3.64
N ASN A 66 5.86 -1.45 -2.45
CA ASN A 66 4.90 -2.25 -1.70
C ASN A 66 3.77 -1.36 -1.20
N VAL A 67 2.55 -1.92 -1.22
CA VAL A 67 1.36 -1.26 -0.68
C VAL A 67 0.79 -2.12 0.45
N ARG A 68 0.63 -1.54 1.63
CA ARG A 68 0.07 -2.20 2.81
C ARG A 68 -1.10 -1.39 3.34
N ILE A 69 -2.16 -2.08 3.73
CA ILE A 69 -3.33 -1.51 4.39
C ILE A 69 -3.27 -1.99 5.83
N THR A 70 -3.45 -1.09 6.79
CA THR A 70 -3.41 -1.37 8.23
C THR A 70 -4.64 -0.81 8.92
N LYS A 71 -5.08 -1.45 10.00
CA LYS A 71 -6.13 -1.00 10.92
C LYS A 71 -5.48 -0.45 12.21
N ASP A 72 -6.28 0.21 13.03
CA ASP A 72 -5.84 0.76 14.33
C ASP A 72 -5.38 -0.31 15.34
N ASP A 73 -5.77 -1.57 15.16
CA ASP A 73 -5.40 -2.70 16.03
C ASP A 73 -4.11 -3.44 15.58
N ASP A 74 -3.30 -2.79 14.75
CA ASP A 74 -2.10 -3.31 14.07
C ASP A 74 -2.38 -4.48 13.10
N ALA A 75 -3.65 -4.77 12.81
CA ALA A 75 -3.97 -5.73 11.76
C ALA A 75 -3.61 -5.16 10.39
N TYR A 76 -3.10 -6.01 9.50
CA TYR A 76 -2.54 -5.57 8.23
C TYR A 76 -2.82 -6.54 7.09
N ILE A 77 -2.74 -6.03 5.86
CA ILE A 77 -2.72 -6.84 4.66
C ILE A 77 -1.95 -6.11 3.56
N ALA A 78 -1.16 -6.87 2.79
CA ALA A 78 -0.51 -6.32 1.60
C ALA A 78 -1.51 -6.33 0.43
N LEU A 79 -1.55 -5.26 -0.37
CA LEU A 79 -2.47 -5.16 -1.52
C LEU A 79 -2.32 -6.35 -2.47
N LYS A 80 -1.10 -6.86 -2.65
CA LYS A 80 -0.79 -8.03 -3.49
C LYS A 80 -1.44 -9.33 -3.03
N LYS A 81 -2.04 -9.36 -1.84
CA LYS A 81 -2.85 -10.49 -1.34
C LYS A 81 -4.33 -10.36 -1.69
N LEU A 82 -4.76 -9.19 -2.16
CA LEU A 82 -6.15 -8.86 -2.48
C LEU A 82 -6.36 -8.72 -3.99
N THR A 83 -5.32 -8.36 -4.74
CA THR A 83 -5.38 -8.17 -6.18
C THR A 83 -3.99 -8.29 -6.80
N ASP A 84 -3.91 -8.77 -8.04
CA ASP A 84 -2.67 -8.86 -8.79
C ASP A 84 -2.32 -7.52 -9.42
N TYR A 85 -1.07 -7.09 -9.30
CA TYR A 85 -0.52 -5.93 -9.97
C TYR A 85 1.01 -6.08 -10.07
N SER A 86 1.62 -5.41 -11.03
CA SER A 86 3.08 -5.29 -11.09
C SER A 86 3.54 -4.26 -10.08
N ASN A 87 4.61 -4.54 -9.35
CA ASN A 87 5.15 -3.64 -8.34
C ASN A 87 6.46 -2.96 -8.78
N ASP A 88 6.73 -2.93 -10.08
CA ASP A 88 7.84 -2.18 -10.65
C ASP A 88 7.64 -0.68 -10.44
N LEU A 89 8.71 0.04 -10.11
CA LEU A 89 8.67 1.48 -9.81
C LEU A 89 8.62 2.30 -11.11
N ILE A 90 7.56 2.10 -11.88
CA ILE A 90 7.22 2.84 -13.10
C ILE A 90 5.81 3.44 -12.97
N GLU A 91 5.57 4.55 -13.67
CA GLU A 91 4.31 5.31 -13.55
C GLU A 91 3.07 4.44 -13.84
N LYS A 92 3.13 3.61 -14.88
CA LYS A 92 2.02 2.71 -15.26
C LYS A 92 1.60 1.80 -14.11
N ASP A 93 2.57 1.21 -13.43
CA ASP A 93 2.33 0.20 -12.39
C ASP A 93 1.91 0.85 -11.07
N ILE A 94 2.44 2.04 -10.76
CA ILE A 94 1.94 2.88 -9.67
C ILE A 94 0.45 3.22 -9.91
N CYS A 95 0.10 3.74 -11.09
CA CYS A 95 -1.27 4.10 -11.46
C CYS A 95 -2.23 2.90 -11.34
N ASP A 96 -1.85 1.75 -11.90
CA ASP A 96 -2.65 0.51 -11.84
C ASP A 96 -2.84 0.03 -10.41
N SER A 97 -1.79 0.05 -9.59
CA SER A 97 -1.89 -0.36 -8.18
C SER A 97 -2.82 0.55 -7.37
N ILE A 98 -2.82 1.86 -7.62
CA ILE A 98 -3.68 2.84 -6.94
C ILE A 98 -5.14 2.67 -7.37
N GLU A 99 -5.39 2.41 -8.65
CA GLU A 99 -6.75 2.12 -9.14
C GLU A 99 -7.31 0.84 -8.50
N LYS A 100 -6.49 -0.21 -8.45
CA LYS A 100 -6.86 -1.48 -7.81
C LYS A 100 -7.04 -1.34 -6.31
N LEU A 101 -6.18 -0.57 -5.64
CA LEU A 101 -6.34 -0.21 -4.23
C LEU A 101 -7.71 0.44 -3.99
N LYS A 102 -8.10 1.44 -4.81
CA LYS A 102 -9.40 2.11 -4.66
C LYS A 102 -10.57 1.15 -4.80
N LYS A 103 -10.48 0.16 -5.71
CA LYS A 103 -11.52 -0.88 -5.88
C LYS A 103 -11.58 -1.81 -4.67
N VAL A 104 -10.42 -2.25 -4.16
CA VAL A 104 -10.31 -3.15 -3.00
C VAL A 104 -10.81 -2.49 -1.71
N LEU A 105 -10.56 -1.20 -1.49
CA LEU A 105 -11.00 -0.51 -0.27
C LEU A 105 -12.54 -0.39 -0.16
N LYS A 106 -13.25 -0.54 -1.29
CA LYS A 106 -14.73 -0.57 -1.33
C LYS A 106 -15.32 -1.92 -0.94
N THR A 107 -14.50 -2.98 -0.86
CA THR A 107 -14.97 -4.31 -0.45
C THR A 107 -14.70 -4.53 1.04
N GLU A 108 -15.22 -5.64 1.56
CA GLU A 108 -14.78 -6.16 2.84
C GLU A 108 -13.40 -6.82 2.68
N ILE A 109 -12.53 -6.60 3.67
CA ILE A 109 -11.14 -7.04 3.64
C ILE A 109 -10.90 -7.87 4.91
N ALA A 110 -10.45 -9.11 4.74
CA ALA A 110 -9.98 -9.95 5.83
C ALA A 110 -8.51 -9.63 6.13
N PHE A 111 -8.22 -9.10 7.31
CA PHE A 111 -6.87 -8.71 7.70
C PHE A 111 -6.11 -9.84 8.39
N TYR A 112 -4.78 -9.70 8.42
CA TYR A 112 -3.90 -10.54 9.23
C TYR A 112 -3.48 -9.81 10.50
N ARG A 113 -3.22 -10.55 11.57
CA ARG A 113 -2.65 -10.02 12.81
C ARG A 113 -1.55 -10.91 13.33
N SER A 114 -0.47 -10.31 13.83
CA SER A 114 0.59 -11.04 14.53
C SER A 114 0.38 -10.91 16.03
N ILE A 115 0.21 -12.04 16.73
CA ILE A 115 0.05 -12.09 18.19
C ILE A 115 1.09 -13.06 18.73
N ASN A 116 2.02 -12.57 19.56
CA ASN A 116 3.11 -13.37 20.14
C ASN A 116 3.90 -14.17 19.08
N GLY A 117 4.23 -13.53 17.95
CA GLY A 117 4.97 -14.14 16.84
C GLY A 117 4.16 -15.14 15.99
N LYS A 118 2.87 -15.32 16.27
CA LYS A 118 1.98 -16.21 15.51
C LYS A 118 1.05 -15.39 14.63
N LEU A 119 0.85 -15.84 13.39
CA LEU A 119 -0.03 -15.19 12.43
C LEU A 119 -1.48 -15.69 12.56
N TYR A 120 -2.42 -14.75 12.55
CA TYR A 120 -3.85 -14.97 12.57
C TYR A 120 -4.49 -14.28 11.38
N GLN A 121 -5.61 -14.79 10.88
CA GLN A 121 -6.42 -14.18 9.83
C GLN A 121 -7.84 -13.97 10.32
N GLU A 122 -8.40 -12.81 9.99
CA GLU A 122 -9.79 -12.46 10.24
C GLU A 122 -10.71 -13.31 9.36
N ILE A 123 -11.61 -14.08 9.99
CA ILE A 123 -12.64 -14.90 9.34
C ILE A 123 -13.93 -14.65 10.11
N ASN A 124 -14.94 -14.07 9.44
CA ASN A 124 -16.24 -13.74 10.03
C ASN A 124 -16.14 -12.88 11.31
N GLY A 125 -15.21 -11.93 11.35
CA GLY A 125 -14.97 -11.06 12.51
C GLY A 125 -14.13 -11.67 13.63
N GLU A 126 -13.70 -12.94 13.49
CA GLU A 126 -12.83 -13.60 14.47
C GLU A 126 -11.43 -13.86 13.89
N TYR A 127 -10.39 -13.62 14.68
CA TYR A 127 -9.02 -13.96 14.30
C TYR A 127 -8.70 -15.43 14.57
N LYS A 128 -8.51 -16.20 13.50
CA LYS A 128 -8.13 -17.62 13.58
C LYS A 128 -6.65 -17.80 13.27
N ARG A 129 -5.97 -18.60 14.08
CA ARG A 129 -4.53 -18.86 13.92
C ARG A 129 -4.28 -19.63 12.62
N ILE A 130 -3.36 -19.13 11.80
CA ILE A 130 -2.84 -19.88 10.67
C ILE A 130 -1.81 -20.88 11.20
N ARG A 131 -2.10 -22.17 11.03
CA ARG A 131 -1.13 -23.25 11.25
C ARG A 131 -0.50 -23.54 9.89
N ARG A 132 0.78 -23.24 9.76
CA ARG A 132 1.60 -23.78 8.67
C ARG A 132 2.13 -25.14 9.08
#